data_AF-A0A7S2DNP1-F1
#
_entry.id   AF-A0A7S2DNP1-F1
#
_cell.length_a   1.000
_cell.length_b   1.000
_cell.length_c   1.000
_cell.angle_alpha   90.00
_cell.angle_beta   90.00
_cell.angle_gamma   90.00
#
_symmetry.space_group_name_H-M   'P 1'
#
loop_
_entity.id
_entity.type
_entity.pdbx_description
1 polymer ?
#
loop_
_entity_poly.entity_id
_entity_poly.type
_entity_poly.pdbx_seq_one_letter_code
_entity_poly.pdbx_strand_id
1 'polypeptide(L)'
;RIFDWIHNPFGHGSTDYPAWFSQNKTDLLRIPCFRSNRYEPYLILKKTKDLILYDERFTGYGKNKIQYIMQLRLSDYRFFMLPRSFITHVPHKPSPSRKAFDKYQSTHRREMAEMLEKYEESVLHAAKTVTMETALCSDPAAKTKYQPFVNSY
;
A
#
# COMPACT_ATOMS: atom_id res chain seq x y z
N ARG A 1 13.71 -10.66 9.18
CA ARG A 1 12.84 -9.51 9.57
C ARG A 1 12.03 -9.12 8.34
N ILE A 2 10.72 -8.90 8.50
CA ILE A 2 9.87 -8.39 7.41
C ILE A 2 10.28 -6.95 7.12
N PHE A 3 10.36 -6.59 5.84
CA PHE A 3 10.71 -5.22 5.42
C PHE A 3 9.79 -4.21 6.09
N ASP A 4 10.39 -3.16 6.66
CA ASP A 4 9.69 -2.03 7.27
C ASP A 4 8.69 -2.37 8.40
N TRP A 5 8.75 -3.56 9.00
CA TRP A 5 7.82 -4.02 10.03
C TRP A 5 7.64 -3.03 11.21
N ILE A 6 8.71 -2.34 11.60
CA ILE A 6 8.68 -1.36 12.70
C ILE A 6 7.78 -0.16 12.35
N HIS A 7 7.74 0.25 11.08
CA HIS A 7 7.07 1.47 10.64
C HIS A 7 5.73 1.18 9.93
N ASN A 8 5.61 0.04 9.24
CA ASN A 8 4.39 -0.41 8.61
C ASN A 8 4.15 -1.92 8.84
N PRO A 9 3.76 -2.34 10.07
CA PRO A 9 3.53 -3.76 10.38
C PRO A 9 2.39 -4.36 9.53
N PHE A 10 1.47 -3.54 9.03
CA PHE A 10 0.37 -3.96 8.17
C PHE A 10 0.67 -3.87 6.67
N GLY A 11 1.89 -3.48 6.30
CA GLY A 11 2.31 -3.29 4.90
C GLY A 11 2.20 -4.54 4.03
N HIS A 12 2.28 -5.72 4.65
CA HIS A 12 2.13 -7.00 3.97
C HIS A 12 0.93 -7.80 4.49
N GLY A 13 0.07 -7.18 5.31
CA GLY A 13 -0.99 -7.87 6.05
C GLY A 13 -2.07 -8.50 5.17
N SER A 14 -2.28 -8.00 3.94
CA SER A 14 -3.28 -8.55 3.03
C SER A 14 -2.78 -9.75 2.21
N THR A 15 -1.48 -10.06 2.23
CA THR A 15 -0.93 -11.23 1.53
C THR A 15 -1.20 -12.49 2.34
N ASP A 16 -1.87 -13.48 1.75
CA ASP A 16 -2.04 -14.80 2.36
C ASP A 16 -0.87 -15.71 1.93
N TYR A 17 0.20 -15.71 2.73
CA TYR A 17 1.39 -16.51 2.43
C TYR A 17 1.15 -18.02 2.45
N PRO A 18 0.39 -18.60 3.40
CA PRO A 18 0.04 -20.03 3.35
C PRO A 18 -0.70 -20.43 2.08
N ALA A 19 -1.72 -19.64 1.69
CA ALA A 19 -2.44 -19.89 0.45
C ALA A 19 -1.53 -19.73 -0.76
N TRP A 20 -0.71 -18.67 -0.81
CA TRP A 20 0.26 -18.46 -1.88
C TRP A 20 1.28 -19.59 -2.00
N PHE A 21 1.75 -20.14 -0.88
CA PHE A 21 2.72 -21.24 -0.87
C PHE A 21 2.11 -22.56 -1.36
N SER A 22 0.82 -22.76 -1.09
CA SER A 22 0.10 -24.00 -1.42
C SER A 22 -0.66 -23.95 -2.75
N GLN A 23 -0.69 -22.79 -3.42
CA GLN A 23 -1.47 -22.61 -4.65
C GLN A 23 -0.89 -23.39 -5.84
N ASN A 24 -1.76 -23.73 -6.80
CA ASN A 24 -1.35 -24.28 -8.07
C ASN A 24 -0.43 -23.32 -8.83
N LYS A 25 0.48 -23.88 -9.61
CA LYS A 25 1.54 -23.13 -10.29
C LYS A 25 1.04 -22.14 -11.35
N THR A 26 -0.22 -22.27 -11.77
CA THR A 26 -0.84 -21.50 -12.87
C THR A 26 -1.96 -20.59 -12.41
N ASP A 27 -2.47 -20.78 -11.19
CA ASP A 27 -3.72 -20.17 -10.77
C ASP A 27 -3.43 -18.85 -10.06
N LEU A 28 -4.19 -17.81 -10.42
CA LEU A 28 -4.17 -16.55 -9.70
C LEU A 28 -5.08 -16.65 -8.49
N LEU A 29 -4.55 -16.36 -7.31
CA LEU A 29 -5.37 -16.27 -6.09
C LEU A 29 -5.90 -14.86 -5.91
N ARG A 30 -7.22 -14.69 -5.93
CA ARG A 30 -7.88 -13.41 -5.66
C ARG A 30 -7.64 -13.01 -4.20
N ILE A 31 -7.30 -11.74 -3.97
CA ILE A 31 -7.35 -11.12 -2.65
C ILE A 31 -8.78 -10.63 -2.42
N PRO A 32 -9.56 -11.25 -1.51
CA PRO A 32 -10.99 -10.94 -1.38
C PRO A 32 -11.23 -9.58 -0.71
N CYS A 33 -10.34 -9.18 0.19
CA CYS A 33 -10.40 -7.90 0.89
C CYS A 33 -9.02 -7.50 1.38
N PHE A 34 -8.83 -6.21 1.65
CA PHE A 34 -7.60 -5.70 2.25
C PHE A 34 -7.73 -5.67 3.77
N ARG A 35 -6.73 -6.25 4.45
CA ARG A 35 -6.63 -6.22 5.92
C ARG A 35 -6.12 -4.88 6.46
N SER A 36 -5.78 -3.92 5.61
CA SER A 36 -5.40 -2.56 6.01
C SER A 36 -5.33 -1.66 4.79
N ASN A 37 -5.65 -0.38 4.95
CA ASN A 37 -5.36 0.66 3.95
C ASN A 37 -3.84 0.91 3.79
N ARG A 38 -2.99 0.31 4.62
CA ARG A 38 -1.53 0.46 4.54
C ARG A 38 -0.83 -0.62 3.71
N TYR A 39 -1.57 -1.45 2.99
CA TYR A 39 -1.01 -2.55 2.21
C TYR A 39 -0.12 -2.02 1.06
N GLU A 40 1.11 -2.52 0.98
CA GLU A 40 2.14 -2.09 0.02
C GLU A 40 2.72 -3.28 -0.76
N PRO A 41 1.92 -3.95 -1.62
CA PRO A 41 2.42 -4.99 -2.51
C PRO A 41 3.27 -4.40 -3.64
N TYR A 42 4.10 -5.25 -4.24
CA TYR A 42 4.58 -4.99 -5.59
C TYR A 42 3.49 -5.41 -6.58
N LEU A 43 3.21 -4.56 -7.56
CA LEU A 43 2.16 -4.79 -8.55
C LEU A 43 2.73 -5.05 -9.94
N ILE A 44 2.02 -5.88 -10.70
CA ILE A 44 2.12 -5.93 -12.15
C ILE A 44 0.79 -5.41 -12.69
N LEU A 45 0.86 -4.37 -13.51
CA LEU A 45 -0.31 -3.72 -14.11
C LEU A 45 -0.20 -3.78 -15.63
N LYS A 46 -1.34 -3.96 -16.31
CA LYS A 46 -1.39 -3.86 -17.76
C LYS A 46 -1.17 -2.42 -18.16
N LYS A 47 -0.17 -2.15 -19.02
CA LYS A 47 0.06 -0.83 -19.58
C LYS A 47 -1.05 -0.49 -20.59
N THR A 48 -1.95 0.39 -20.20
CA THR A 48 -3.03 0.93 -21.06
C THR A 48 -2.97 2.45 -21.08
N LYS A 49 -3.75 3.08 -21.95
CA LYS A 49 -3.87 4.55 -21.97
C LYS A 49 -4.56 5.09 -20.70
N ASP A 50 -5.44 4.29 -20.12
CA ASP A 50 -6.22 4.62 -18.91
C ASP A 50 -5.53 4.15 -17.62
N LEU A 51 -4.25 3.75 -17.70
CA LEU A 51 -3.48 3.34 -16.54
C LEU A 51 -3.35 4.54 -15.59
N ILE A 52 -3.88 4.38 -14.38
CA ILE A 52 -3.75 5.36 -13.32
C ILE A 52 -2.27 5.53 -13.00
N LEU A 53 -1.80 6.78 -12.98
CA LEU A 53 -0.43 7.14 -12.63
C LEU A 53 -0.32 7.51 -11.14
N TYR A 54 0.91 7.55 -10.63
CA TYR A 54 1.18 8.06 -9.30
C TYR A 54 0.77 9.52 -9.17
N ASP A 55 0.25 9.90 -8.01
CA ASP A 55 0.05 11.29 -7.65
C ASP A 55 1.38 11.92 -7.26
N GLU A 56 1.89 12.82 -8.10
CA GLU A 56 3.20 13.44 -7.96
C GLU A 56 3.36 14.32 -6.72
N ARG A 57 2.27 14.61 -5.98
CA ARG A 57 2.35 15.32 -4.70
C ARG A 57 2.96 14.45 -3.60
N PHE A 58 2.84 13.13 -3.72
CA PHE A 58 3.41 12.16 -2.78
C PHE A 58 4.87 11.86 -3.16
N THR A 59 5.79 12.64 -2.60
CA THR A 59 7.22 12.60 -2.97
C THR A 59 8.11 12.10 -1.84
N GLY A 60 9.36 11.83 -2.20
CA GLY A 60 10.38 11.33 -1.27
C GLY A 60 10.01 9.97 -0.69
N TYR A 61 10.47 9.69 0.52
CA TYR A 61 10.12 8.46 1.26
C TYR A 61 8.72 8.58 1.91
N GLY A 62 7.72 9.05 1.17
CA GLY A 62 6.44 9.47 1.72
C GLY A 62 5.23 8.96 0.95
N LYS A 63 4.52 7.99 1.55
CA LYS A 63 3.12 7.54 1.28
C LYS A 63 2.71 7.25 -0.18
N ASN A 64 3.57 7.41 -1.16
CA ASN A 64 3.30 7.23 -2.59
C ASN A 64 2.75 5.84 -2.91
N LYS A 65 3.36 4.78 -2.38
CA LYS A 65 2.90 3.40 -2.58
C LYS A 65 1.50 3.21 -1.99
N ILE A 66 1.32 3.57 -0.74
CA ILE A 66 0.02 3.47 -0.05
C ILE A 66 -1.08 4.22 -0.81
N GLN A 67 -0.81 5.48 -1.19
CA GLN A 67 -1.75 6.29 -1.94
C GLN A 67 -2.13 5.62 -3.27
N TYR A 68 -1.14 5.15 -4.03
CA TYR A 68 -1.37 4.54 -5.33
C TYR A 68 -2.19 3.26 -5.23
N ILE A 69 -1.85 2.39 -4.27
CA ILE A 69 -2.61 1.16 -4.00
C ILE A 69 -4.05 1.47 -3.58
N MET A 70 -4.24 2.47 -2.74
CA MET A 70 -5.56 2.94 -2.34
C MET A 70 -6.36 3.48 -3.52
N GLN A 71 -5.73 4.26 -4.41
CA GLN A 71 -6.38 4.79 -5.61
C GLN A 71 -6.82 3.66 -6.55
N LEU A 72 -5.97 2.67 -6.81
CA LEU A 72 -6.34 1.50 -7.61
C LEU A 72 -7.52 0.75 -6.98
N ARG A 73 -7.47 0.52 -5.66
CA ARG A 73 -8.56 -0.14 -4.92
C ARG A 73 -9.88 0.61 -5.06
N LEU A 74 -9.85 1.94 -4.87
CA LEU A 74 -11.00 2.83 -4.99
C LEU A 74 -11.48 3.02 -6.44
N SER A 75 -10.65 2.67 -7.42
CA SER A 75 -10.98 2.69 -8.86
C SER A 75 -11.38 1.31 -9.40
N ASP A 76 -11.90 0.45 -8.53
CA ASP A 76 -12.47 -0.87 -8.85
C ASP A 76 -11.48 -1.90 -9.43
N TYR A 77 -10.19 -1.75 -9.13
CA TYR A 77 -9.22 -2.79 -9.48
C TYR A 77 -9.43 -4.04 -8.61
N ARG A 78 -9.27 -5.20 -9.25
CA ARG A 78 -9.20 -6.50 -8.60
C ARG A 78 -7.76 -6.90 -8.36
N PHE A 79 -7.47 -7.36 -7.14
CA PHE A 79 -6.13 -7.76 -6.75
C PHE A 79 -6.00 -9.27 -6.72
N PHE A 80 -4.88 -9.76 -7.28
CA PHE A 80 -4.55 -11.17 -7.33
C PHE A 80 -3.10 -11.38 -6.92
N MET A 81 -2.82 -12.48 -6.24
CA MET A 81 -1.47 -12.95 -5.96
C MET A 81 -1.00 -13.84 -7.12
N LEU A 82 0.23 -13.58 -7.60
CA LEU A 82 0.84 -14.38 -8.64
C LEU A 82 1.43 -15.68 -8.07
N PRO A 83 1.22 -16.84 -8.71
CA PRO A 83 1.87 -18.08 -8.33
C PRO A 83 3.37 -18.02 -8.60
N ARG A 84 4.15 -18.70 -7.75
CA ARG A 84 5.61 -18.90 -7.89
C ARG A 84 6.45 -17.63 -8.07
N SER A 85 5.88 -16.47 -7.77
CA SER A 85 6.49 -15.17 -7.99
C SER A 85 6.71 -14.48 -6.65
N PHE A 86 7.94 -14.07 -6.38
CA PHE A 86 8.30 -13.34 -5.19
C PHE A 86 9.47 -12.41 -5.48
N ILE A 87 9.62 -11.38 -4.66
CA ILE A 87 10.75 -10.47 -4.69
C ILE A 87 11.42 -10.54 -3.33
N THR A 88 12.74 -10.68 -3.33
CA THR A 88 13.55 -10.60 -2.13
C THR A 88 14.15 -9.20 -2.03
N HIS A 89 13.82 -8.49 -0.95
CA HIS A 89 14.54 -7.28 -0.61
C HIS A 89 15.82 -7.64 0.15
N VAL A 90 16.97 -7.39 -0.48
CA VAL A 90 18.28 -7.55 0.14
C VAL A 90 18.64 -6.27 0.92
N PRO A 91 18.94 -6.36 2.23
CA PRO A 91 19.38 -5.21 3.00
C PRO A 91 20.59 -4.52 2.37
N HIS A 92 20.55 -3.19 2.30
CA HIS A 92 21.62 -2.39 1.71
C HIS A 92 21.90 -1.15 2.56
N LYS A 93 23.07 -0.53 2.35
CA LYS A 93 23.43 0.72 3.03
C LYS A 93 22.49 1.86 2.61
N PRO A 94 22.21 2.83 3.49
CA PRO A 94 21.40 4.00 3.13
C PRO A 94 21.99 4.77 1.95
N SER A 95 21.15 5.08 0.95
CA SER A 95 21.54 5.91 -0.19
C SER A 95 21.78 7.36 0.23
N PRO A 96 22.47 8.18 -0.59
CA PRO A 96 22.58 9.62 -0.34
C PRO A 96 21.22 10.31 -0.19
N SER A 97 20.24 9.95 -1.02
CA SER A 97 18.87 10.46 -0.93
C SER A 97 18.21 10.07 0.39
N ARG A 98 18.45 8.85 0.91
CA ARG A 98 17.94 8.45 2.22
C ARG A 98 18.54 9.30 3.33
N LYS A 99 19.86 9.48 3.33
CA LYS A 99 20.56 10.30 4.33
C LYS A 99 20.10 11.76 4.30
N ALA A 100 19.82 12.31 3.12
CA ALA A 100 19.27 13.64 2.98
C ALA A 100 17.86 13.72 3.58
N PHE A 101 17.01 12.74 3.27
CA PHE A 101 15.65 12.63 3.80
C PHE A 101 15.61 12.54 5.33
N ASP A 102 16.53 11.77 5.93
CA ASP A 102 16.56 11.58 7.39
C ASP A 102 16.71 12.90 8.16
N LYS A 103 17.24 13.97 7.54
CA LYS A 103 17.38 15.30 8.16
C LYS A 103 16.05 16.03 8.40
N TYR A 104 15.03 15.74 7.59
CA TYR A 104 13.73 16.44 7.62
C TYR A 104 12.53 15.47 7.66
N GLN A 105 12.79 14.19 7.94
CA GLN A 105 11.79 13.12 7.82
C GLN A 105 10.57 13.30 8.71
N SER A 106 10.70 13.94 9.89
CA SER A 106 9.59 14.07 10.85
C SER A 106 8.49 14.95 10.28
N THR A 107 8.84 16.17 9.85
CA THR A 107 7.92 17.12 9.23
C THR A 107 7.33 16.54 7.94
N HIS A 108 8.17 15.98 7.06
CA HIS A 108 7.70 15.39 5.79
C HIS A 108 6.74 14.22 6.01
N ARG A 109 7.01 13.33 6.97
CA ARG A 109 6.11 12.20 7.28
C ARG A 109 4.75 12.67 7.77
N ARG A 110 4.71 13.74 8.58
CA ARG A 110 3.46 14.35 9.06
C ARG A 110 2.67 14.94 7.89
N GLU A 111 3.31 15.76 7.06
CA GLU A 111 2.69 16.38 5.89
C GLU A 111 2.10 15.34 4.93
N MET A 112 2.85 14.27 4.64
CA MET A 112 2.38 13.20 3.76
C MET A 112 1.23 12.38 4.40
N ALA A 113 1.19 12.25 5.72
CA ALA A 113 0.09 11.59 6.41
C ALA A 113 -1.19 12.44 6.35
N GLU A 114 -1.10 13.73 6.63
CA GLU A 114 -2.23 14.67 6.51
C GLU A 114 -2.75 14.76 5.08
N MET A 115 -1.85 14.77 4.09
CA MET A 115 -2.22 14.77 2.68
C MET A 115 -2.94 13.47 2.29
N LEU A 116 -2.48 12.33 2.79
CA LEU A 116 -3.10 11.04 2.52
C LEU A 116 -4.52 10.94 3.11
N GLU A 117 -4.74 11.48 4.31
CA GLU A 117 -6.05 11.52 4.94
C GLU A 117 -7.04 12.38 4.12
N LYS A 118 -6.63 13.60 3.74
CA LYS A 118 -7.43 14.47 2.87
C LYS A 118 -7.71 13.82 1.51
N TYR A 119 -6.73 13.12 0.96
CA TYR A 119 -6.89 12.38 -0.29
C TYR A 119 -7.92 11.26 -0.13
N GLU A 120 -7.82 10.43 0.91
CA GLU A 120 -8.79 9.36 1.17
C GLU A 120 -10.22 9.91 1.29
N GLU A 121 -10.43 10.99 2.04
CA GLU A 121 -11.73 11.63 2.19
C GLU A 121 -12.30 12.12 0.84
N SER A 122 -11.47 12.78 0.03
CA SER A 122 -11.91 13.30 -1.28
C SER A 122 -12.25 12.19 -2.28
N VAL A 123 -11.47 11.10 -2.32
CA VAL A 123 -11.75 9.97 -3.21
C VAL A 123 -12.93 9.17 -2.71
N LEU A 124 -13.06 8.93 -1.39
CA LEU A 124 -14.23 8.25 -0.83
C LEU A 124 -15.51 9.04 -1.10
N HIS A 125 -15.48 10.37 -1.03
CA HIS A 125 -16.62 11.21 -1.40
C HIS A 125 -17.02 11.00 -2.86
N ALA A 126 -16.05 10.98 -3.78
CA ALA A 126 -16.29 10.73 -5.20
C ALA A 126 -16.74 9.28 -5.48
N ALA A 127 -16.28 8.31 -4.68
CA ALA A 127 -16.53 6.88 -4.87
C ALA A 127 -17.85 6.38 -4.26
N LYS A 128 -18.64 7.23 -3.58
CA LYS A 128 -19.92 6.84 -2.91
C LYS A 128 -20.94 6.16 -3.84
N THR A 129 -20.74 6.20 -5.15
CA THR A 129 -21.61 5.60 -6.17
C THR A 129 -21.06 4.30 -6.77
N VAL A 130 -19.86 3.84 -6.38
CA VAL A 130 -19.18 2.69 -6.99
C VAL A 130 -19.08 1.53 -6.00
N THR A 131 -19.50 0.34 -6.43
CA THR A 131 -19.27 -0.89 -5.67
C THR A 131 -17.82 -1.30 -5.84
N MET A 132 -17.07 -1.46 -4.74
CA MET A 132 -15.66 -1.82 -4.80
C MET A 132 -15.47 -3.34 -4.85
N GLU A 133 -14.86 -3.88 -5.90
CA GLU A 133 -14.56 -5.31 -6.01
C GLU A 133 -13.56 -5.83 -4.95
N THR A 134 -12.74 -4.95 -4.37
CA THR A 134 -11.78 -5.30 -3.30
C THR A 134 -11.93 -4.34 -2.12
N ALA A 135 -12.92 -4.58 -1.26
CA ALA A 135 -13.16 -3.76 -0.08
C ALA A 135 -12.11 -3.99 1.03
N LEU A 136 -12.16 -3.17 2.09
CA LEU A 136 -11.49 -3.53 3.34
C LEU A 136 -12.22 -4.72 3.98
N CYS A 137 -11.48 -5.57 4.68
CA CYS A 137 -12.08 -6.68 5.42
C CYS A 137 -12.99 -6.14 6.54
N SER A 138 -14.01 -6.90 6.92
CA SER A 138 -14.97 -6.52 7.96
C SER A 138 -14.37 -6.52 9.38
N ASP A 139 -13.20 -7.15 9.57
CA ASP A 139 -12.45 -7.24 10.82
C ASP A 139 -12.03 -5.84 11.34
N PRO A 140 -12.20 -5.53 12.64
CA PRO A 140 -11.71 -4.30 13.28
C PRO A 140 -10.25 -3.95 12.98
N ALA A 141 -9.36 -4.94 12.85
CA ALA A 141 -7.95 -4.73 12.52
C ALA A 141 -7.76 -4.10 11.12
N ALA A 142 -8.70 -4.34 10.20
CA ALA A 142 -8.70 -3.78 8.85
C ALA A 142 -9.06 -2.30 8.78
N LYS A 143 -9.62 -1.76 9.86
CA LYS A 143 -9.99 -0.36 10.01
C LYS A 143 -8.93 0.48 10.72
N THR A 144 -7.69 -0.01 10.84
CA THR A 144 -6.57 0.79 11.37
C THR A 144 -6.33 1.99 10.46
N LYS A 145 -7.03 3.10 10.76
CA LYS A 145 -6.80 4.42 10.20
C LYS A 145 -5.34 4.78 10.35
N TYR A 146 -4.84 5.64 9.47
CA TYR A 146 -3.46 6.12 9.50
C TYR A 146 -3.14 6.74 10.87
N GLN A 147 -2.73 5.94 11.87
CA GLN A 147 -1.97 6.46 13.00
C GLN A 147 -0.80 7.25 12.40
N PRO A 148 -0.76 8.57 12.61
CA PRO A 148 0.34 9.38 12.13
C PRO A 148 1.64 8.81 12.71
N PHE A 149 2.75 8.98 12.01
CA PHE A 149 4.08 8.55 12.45
C PHE A 149 4.57 9.39 13.64
N VAL A 150 3.76 9.46 14.70
CA VAL A 150 4.07 10.12 15.95
C VAL A 150 4.42 8.98 16.90
N ASN A 151 5.67 8.96 17.34
CA ASN A 151 6.23 8.09 18.39
C ASN A 151 6.71 6.70 17.96
N SER A 152 7.72 6.65 17.09
CA SER A 152 8.69 5.54 17.14
C SER A 152 10.10 6.02 16.81
N TYR A 153 10.57 7.01 17.56
CA TYR A 153 11.92 7.13 18.15
C TYR A 153 11.81 8.08 19.35
#